data_AF-A0A4R8GSF3-F1
#
_entry.id   AF-A0A4R8GSF3-F1
#
_cell.length_a   1.000
_cell.length_b   1.000
_cell.length_c   1.000
_cell.angle_alpha   90.00
_cell.angle_beta   90.00
_cell.angle_gamma   90.00
#
_symmetry.space_group_name_H-M   'P 1'
#
loop_
_entity.id
_entity.type
_entity.pdbx_description
1 polymer ?
#
loop_
_entity_poly.entity_id
_entity_poly.type
_entity_poly.pdbx_seq_one_letter_code
_entity_poly.pdbx_strand_id
1 'polypeptide(L)' 'MPSNKKDKDNKKQYIYRASMTINGTTYYAKNYGKKAFKIPIN' A
#
# COMPACT_ATOMS: atom_id res chain seq x y z
N MET A 1 10.86 -3.67 -36.72
CA MET A 1 9.87 -3.11 -35.76
C MET A 1 9.92 -3.94 -34.49
N PRO A 2 10.36 -3.43 -33.33
CA PRO A 2 10.25 -4.18 -32.10
C PRO A 2 8.84 -4.05 -31.51
N SER A 3 8.17 -5.20 -31.40
CA SER A 3 6.90 -5.36 -30.68
C SER A 3 7.20 -5.33 -29.18
N ASN A 4 7.11 -4.16 -28.55
CA ASN A 4 7.22 -4.02 -27.09
C ASN A 4 5.91 -4.49 -26.44
N LYS A 5 5.77 -5.80 -26.29
CA LYS A 5 4.86 -6.37 -25.30
C LYS A 5 5.36 -5.93 -23.93
N LYS A 6 4.81 -4.85 -23.38
CA LYS A 6 5.00 -4.48 -21.98
C LYS A 6 4.43 -5.63 -21.15
N ASP A 7 5.34 -6.43 -20.62
CA ASP A 7 5.05 -7.45 -19.65
C ASP A 7 4.12 -6.87 -18.57
N LYS A 8 3.01 -7.57 -18.31
CA LYS A 8 2.13 -7.35 -17.16
C LYS A 8 2.94 -7.63 -15.89
N ASP A 9 3.87 -6.75 -15.59
CA ASP A 9 4.66 -6.79 -14.39
C ASP A 9 3.67 -6.55 -13.25
N ASN A 10 3.44 -7.60 -12.47
CA ASN A 10 2.70 -7.62 -11.21
C ASN A 10 3.40 -6.68 -10.20
N LYS A 11 3.46 -5.38 -10.51
CA LYS A 11 4.01 -4.35 -9.65
C LYS A 11 3.04 -4.21 -8.50
N LYS A 12 3.31 -4.96 -7.43
CA LYS A 12 2.66 -4.80 -6.14
C LYS A 12 2.78 -3.32 -5.77
N GLN A 13 1.68 -2.59 -5.91
CA GLN A 13 1.62 -1.20 -5.53
C GLN A 13 1.43 -1.14 -4.01
N TYR A 14 1.98 -0.13 -3.37
CA TYR A 14 1.82 0.06 -1.94
C TYR A 14 1.40 1.49 -1.68
N ILE A 15 0.44 1.67 -0.77
CA ILE A 15 0.10 2.97 -0.22
C ILE A 15 0.60 3.05 1.22
N TYR A 16 0.99 4.25 1.62
CA TYR A 16 1.38 4.55 3.00
C TYR A 16 0.31 5.45 3.61
N ARG A 17 -0.29 5.02 4.73
CA ARG A 17 -1.31 5.80 5.44
C ARG A 17 -0.97 6.02 6.89
N ALA A 18 -1.23 7.22 7.40
CA ALA A 18 -1.03 7.56 8.81
C ALA A 18 -2.09 6.90 9.73
N SER A 19 -3.26 6.56 9.18
CA SER A 19 -4.33 5.84 9.88
C SER A 19 -4.94 4.74 9.00
N MET A 20 -5.49 3.72 9.64
CA MET A 20 -6.28 2.67 9.00
C MET A 20 -7.43 2.25 9.91
N THR A 21 -8.62 2.08 9.37
CA THR A 21 -9.78 1.58 10.11
C THR A 21 -9.95 0.09 9.80
N ILE A 22 -9.85 -0.75 10.83
CA ILE A 22 -10.02 -2.21 10.71
C ILE A 22 -11.10 -2.61 11.71
N ASN A 23 -12.14 -3.28 11.24
CA ASN A 23 -13.30 -3.74 12.03
C ASN A 23 -13.90 -2.64 12.92
N GLY A 24 -14.12 -1.44 12.36
CA GLY A 24 -14.71 -0.30 13.07
C GLY A 24 -13.76 0.41 14.06
N THR A 25 -12.56 -0.11 14.27
CA THR A 25 -11.54 0.52 15.12
C THR A 25 -10.52 1.26 14.27
N THR A 26 -10.29 2.54 14.56
CA THR A 26 -9.28 3.36 13.86
C THR A 26 -7.93 3.25 14.55
N TYR A 27 -6.97 2.72 13.82
CA TYR A 27 -5.58 2.60 14.22
C TYR A 27 -4.78 3.75 13.65
N TYR A 28 -4.01 4.42 14.50
CA TYR A 28 -3.11 5.50 14.10
C TYR A 28 -1.66 5.03 14.21
N ALA A 29 -0.86 5.24 13.17
CA ALA A 29 0.51 4.75 13.10
C ALA A 29 1.37 5.30 14.26
N LYS A 30 1.11 6.54 14.68
CA LYS A 30 1.77 7.21 15.82
C LYS A 30 1.63 6.43 17.12
N ASN A 31 0.48 5.79 17.37
CA ASN A 31 0.23 5.04 18.60
C ASN A 31 1.12 3.78 18.68
N TYR A 32 1.64 3.34 17.52
CA TYR A 32 2.56 2.22 17.38
C TYR A 32 4.01 2.66 17.13
N GLY A 33 4.33 3.95 17.33
CA GLY A 33 5.67 4.50 17.05
C GLY A 33 6.04 4.50 15.56
N LYS A 34 5.08 4.30 14.66
CA LYS A 34 5.30 4.26 13.20
C LYS A 34 4.90 5.58 12.55
N LYS A 35 5.58 5.93 11.46
CA LYS A 35 5.20 7.09 10.63
C LYS A 35 3.96 6.82 9.77
N ALA A 36 3.83 5.59 9.26
CA ALA A 36 2.69 5.15 8.44
C ALA A 36 2.55 3.63 8.44
N PHE A 37 1.36 3.15 8.08
CA PHE A 37 1.07 1.77 7.71
C PHE A 37 1.37 1.56 6.22
N LYS A 38 2.13 0.51 5.91
CA LYS A 38 2.36 0.05 4.53
C LYS A 38 1.25 -0.91 4.15
N ILE A 39 0.41 -0.50 3.19
CA ILE A 39 -0.75 -1.28 2.76
C ILE A 39 -0.52 -1.68 1.30
N PRO A 40 -0.44 -2.98 0.97
CA PRO A 40 -0.39 -3.42 -0.41
C PRO A 40 -1.73 -3.12 -1.08
N ILE A 41 -1.67 -2.55 -2.28
CA ILE A 41 -2.81 -2.38 -3.18
C ILE A 41 -2.49 -3.13 -4.48
N ASN A 42 -3.47 -3.87 -4.97
CA ASN A 42 -3.38 -4.64 -6.21
C ASN A 42 -3.91 -3.84 -7.39
#